data_AF-A0A7K4MPE9-F1
#
_entry.id   AF-A0A7K4MPE9-F1
#
_cell.length_a   1.000
_cell.length_b   1.000
_cell.length_c   1.000
_cell.angle_alpha   90.00
_cell.angle_beta   90.00
_cell.angle_gamma   90.00
#
_symmetry.space_group_name_H-M   'P 1'
#
loop_
_entity.id
_entity.type
_entity.pdbx_description
1 polymer ?
#
loop_
_entity_poly.entity_id
_entity_poly.type
_entity_poly.pdbx_seq_one_letter_code
_entity_poly.pdbx_strand_id
1 'polypeptide(L)'
;VMDVGTHDKDKCDYPMIAKSLVKTMDHKKGILICGSGFGMSITANRHKGIHAVVPRTVKECETARLHGNVNVLCIGADFTSDVVAVNIVDTFLNTGYEELEDSRYSQRIRMVDEDDE
;
A
#
# COMPACT_ATOMS: atom_id res chain seq x y z
N VAL A 1 12.45 -10.64 1.49
CA VAL A 1 11.92 -9.42 2.14
C VAL A 1 13.09 -8.47 2.32
N MET A 2 12.92 -7.19 1.99
CA MET A 2 13.90 -6.14 2.26
C MET A 2 13.26 -5.19 3.27
N ASP A 3 13.90 -5.06 4.43
CA ASP A 3 13.40 -4.20 5.50
C ASP A 3 13.99 -2.79 5.38
N VAL A 4 13.11 -1.80 5.41
CA VAL A 4 13.43 -0.35 5.29
C VAL A 4 12.87 0.45 6.47
N GLY A 5 12.36 -0.25 7.49
CA GLY A 5 11.75 0.34 8.67
C GLY A 5 12.78 0.90 9.64
N THR A 6 12.31 1.20 10.85
CA THR A 6 13.20 1.45 11.98
C THR A 6 13.65 0.13 12.59
N HIS A 7 14.84 0.12 13.19
CA HIS A 7 15.44 -1.04 13.86
C HIS A 7 15.69 -0.80 15.34
N ASP A 8 15.20 0.33 15.86
CA ASP A 8 15.25 0.70 17.27
C ASP A 8 13.86 1.11 17.77
N LYS A 9 13.77 1.47 19.05
CA LYS A 9 12.53 1.90 19.70
C LYS A 9 12.39 3.42 19.75
N ASP A 10 13.30 4.13 19.10
CA ASP A 10 13.30 5.58 19.15
C ASP A 10 12.20 6.14 18.25
N LYS A 11 11.83 7.39 18.54
CA LYS A 11 10.85 8.08 17.72
C LYS A 11 11.43 8.25 16.31
N CYS A 12 10.65 7.89 15.31
CA CYS A 12 11.00 8.08 13.92
C CYS A 12 9.87 8.78 13.16
N ASP A 13 10.26 9.49 12.11
CA ASP A 13 9.34 10.16 11.21
C ASP A 13 8.90 9.20 10.10
N TYR A 14 7.65 8.73 10.18
CA TYR A 14 7.06 7.83 9.19
C TYR A 14 7.25 8.27 7.72
N PRO A 15 7.31 9.57 7.36
CA PRO A 15 7.53 9.96 5.98
C PRO A 15 8.88 9.50 5.42
N MET A 16 9.92 9.40 6.26
CA MET A 16 11.25 8.95 5.83
C MET A 16 11.23 7.47 5.41
N ILE A 17 10.54 6.64 6.20
CA ILE A 17 10.39 5.21 5.94
C ILE A 17 9.53 4.99 4.69
N ALA A 18 8.38 5.68 4.57
CA ALA A 18 7.52 5.56 3.40
C ALA A 18 8.25 5.93 2.10
N LYS A 19 9.03 7.03 2.10
CA LYS A 19 9.86 7.44 0.96
C LYS A 19 10.97 6.43 0.64
N SER A 20 11.60 5.85 1.67
CA SER A 20 12.62 4.81 1.49
C SER A 20 12.02 3.58 0.79
N LEU A 21 10.86 3.11 1.26
CA LEU A 21 10.14 2.00 0.64
C LEU A 21 9.80 2.28 -0.82
N VAL A 22 9.19 3.42 -1.13
CA VAL A 22 8.80 3.77 -2.50
C VAL A 22 10.01 3.78 -3.45
N LYS A 23 11.16 4.31 -3.00
CA LYS A 23 12.38 4.37 -3.82
C LYS A 23 13.02 3.01 -4.08
N THR A 24 12.81 2.05 -3.18
CA THR A 24 13.54 0.78 -3.19
C THR A 24 12.68 -0.40 -3.64
N MET A 25 11.35 -0.25 -3.62
CA MET A 25 10.42 -1.31 -4.02
C MET A 25 10.38 -1.57 -5.54
N ASP A 26 10.95 -0.68 -6.37
CA ASP A 26 11.04 -0.85 -7.83
C ASP A 26 9.68 -1.18 -8.47
N HIS A 27 8.64 -0.45 -8.06
CA HIS A 27 7.24 -0.63 -8.48
C HIS A 27 6.66 -2.06 -8.28
N LYS A 28 7.25 -2.87 -7.38
CA LYS A 28 6.74 -4.21 -7.03
C LYS A 28 5.64 -4.12 -5.97
N LYS A 29 5.85 -4.74 -4.81
CA LYS A 29 4.92 -4.72 -3.68
C LYS A 29 5.63 -4.20 -2.45
N GLY A 30 5.00 -3.26 -1.75
CA GLY A 30 5.49 -2.69 -0.51
C GLY A 30 4.48 -2.84 0.63
N ILE A 31 4.97 -2.97 1.86
CA ILE A 31 4.15 -3.02 3.07
C ILE A 31 4.69 -1.98 4.05
N LEU A 32 3.83 -1.08 4.51
CA LEU A 32 4.12 -0.04 5.47
C LEU A 32 3.24 -0.21 6.71
N ILE A 33 3.79 0.05 7.89
CA ILE A 33 3.07 -0.09 9.16
C ILE A 33 3.34 1.15 10.01
N CYS A 34 2.27 1.76 10.53
CA CYS A 34 2.35 2.74 11.61
C CYS A 34 1.09 2.64 12.49
N GLY A 35 0.91 3.52 13.48
CA GLY A 35 -0.26 3.47 14.37
C GLY A 35 -1.59 3.42 13.61
N SER A 36 -1.87 4.40 12.74
CA SER A 36 -3.12 4.44 11.97
C SER A 36 -3.06 3.87 10.56
N GLY A 37 -1.86 3.76 9.98
CA GLY A 37 -1.62 3.46 8.56
C GLY A 37 -1.81 4.66 7.63
N PHE A 38 -2.55 5.69 8.05
CA PHE A 38 -2.92 6.82 7.19
C PHE A 38 -1.73 7.68 6.78
N GLY A 39 -0.82 8.02 7.71
CA GLY A 39 0.36 8.83 7.39
C GLY A 39 1.27 8.15 6.36
N MET A 40 1.43 6.83 6.47
CA MET A 40 2.18 6.03 5.51
C MET A 40 1.53 6.09 4.12
N SER A 41 0.22 5.84 4.03
CA SER A 41 -0.52 5.89 2.77
C SER A 41 -0.49 7.29 2.13
N ILE A 42 -0.75 8.34 2.91
CA ILE A 42 -0.69 9.74 2.44
C ILE A 42 0.70 10.08 1.90
N THR A 43 1.77 9.62 2.55
CA THR A 43 3.13 9.91 2.08
C THR A 43 3.49 9.10 0.83
N ALA A 44 3.13 7.81 0.82
CA ALA A 44 3.45 6.93 -0.29
C ALA A 44 2.77 7.40 -1.59
N ASN A 45 1.47 7.74 -1.53
CA ASN A 45 0.66 8.23 -2.66
C ASN A 45 1.12 9.57 -3.26
N ARG A 46 2.09 10.27 -2.65
CA ARG A 46 2.69 11.49 -3.26
C ARG A 46 3.74 11.18 -4.33
N HIS A 47 3.96 9.91 -4.66
CA HIS A 47 4.94 9.50 -5.64
C HIS A 47 4.22 8.85 -6.81
N LYS A 48 4.60 9.26 -8.02
CA LYS A 48 3.98 8.80 -9.26
C LYS A 48 3.98 7.28 -9.36
N GLY A 49 2.84 6.72 -9.76
CA GLY A 49 2.65 5.28 -9.92
C GLY A 49 2.60 4.51 -8.60
N ILE A 50 2.41 5.17 -7.46
CA ILE A 50 2.17 4.53 -6.17
C ILE A 50 0.68 4.59 -5.83
N HIS A 51 0.12 3.41 -5.62
CA HIS A 51 -1.25 3.21 -5.17
C HIS A 51 -1.22 2.53 -3.80
N ALA A 52 -1.31 3.34 -2.75
CA ALA A 52 -1.21 2.94 -1.36
C ALA A 52 -2.55 3.03 -0.63
N VAL A 53 -2.96 1.94 0.04
CA VAL A 53 -4.26 1.86 0.73
C VAL A 53 -4.12 1.38 2.18
N VAL A 54 -5.10 1.75 3.02
CA VAL A 54 -5.20 1.32 4.42
C VAL A 54 -6.46 0.48 4.63
N PRO A 55 -6.46 -0.81 4.25
CA PRO A 55 -7.63 -1.66 4.43
C PRO A 55 -7.78 -2.04 5.91
N ARG A 56 -9.02 -2.14 6.38
CA ARG A 56 -9.38 -2.61 7.72
C ARG A 56 -9.83 -4.06 7.73
N THR A 57 -10.15 -4.61 6.56
CA THR A 57 -10.61 -5.99 6.40
C THR A 57 -9.92 -6.67 5.23
N VAL A 58 -9.92 -8.01 5.24
CA VAL A 58 -9.46 -8.84 4.11
C VAL A 58 -10.19 -8.47 2.83
N LYS A 59 -11.52 -8.25 2.90
CA LYS A 59 -12.33 -7.93 1.72
C LYS A 59 -11.99 -6.57 1.12
N GLU A 60 -11.73 -5.57 1.96
CA GLU A 60 -11.23 -4.27 1.49
C GLU A 60 -9.88 -4.42 0.78
N CYS A 61 -8.95 -5.20 1.35
CA CYS A 61 -7.65 -5.44 0.74
C CYS A 61 -7.76 -6.13 -0.61
N GLU A 62 -8.56 -7.20 -0.70
CA GLU A 62 -8.82 -7.93 -1.94
C GLU A 62 -9.40 -6.99 -3.00
N THR A 63 -10.44 -6.23 -2.65
CA THR A 63 -11.10 -5.28 -3.56
C THR A 63 -10.13 -4.21 -4.06
N ALA A 64 -9.30 -3.69 -3.16
CA ALA A 64 -8.30 -2.68 -3.50
C ALA A 64 -7.23 -3.25 -4.46
N ARG A 65 -6.79 -4.49 -4.27
CA ARG A 65 -5.86 -5.17 -5.20
C ARG A 65 -6.47 -5.41 -6.57
N LEU A 66 -7.69 -5.92 -6.63
CA LEU A 66 -8.38 -6.23 -7.89
C LEU A 66 -8.64 -4.96 -8.72
N HIS A 67 -9.09 -3.88 -8.09
CA HIS A 67 -9.59 -2.70 -8.81
C HIS A 67 -8.59 -1.54 -8.86
N GLY A 68 -7.72 -1.43 -7.87
CA GLY A 68 -6.95 -0.22 -7.60
C GLY A 68 -5.49 -0.27 -8.06
N ASN A 69 -5.06 -1.36 -8.71
CA ASN A 69 -3.65 -1.65 -8.99
C ASN A 69 -2.72 -1.36 -7.78
N VAL A 70 -3.21 -1.67 -6.56
CA VAL A 70 -2.57 -1.25 -5.31
C VAL A 70 -1.24 -1.96 -5.15
N ASN A 71 -0.14 -1.21 -5.17
CA ASN A 71 1.21 -1.74 -5.02
C ASN A 71 1.82 -1.49 -3.63
N VAL A 72 1.17 -0.70 -2.78
CA VAL A 72 1.59 -0.48 -1.39
C VAL A 72 0.44 -0.75 -0.41
N LEU A 73 0.65 -1.71 0.50
CA LEU A 73 -0.26 -1.98 1.61
C LEU A 73 0.18 -1.18 2.83
N CYS A 74 -0.73 -0.42 3.45
CA CYS A 74 -0.48 0.27 4.71
C CYS A 74 -1.35 -0.33 5.82
N ILE A 75 -0.75 -0.80 6.92
CA ILE A 75 -1.47 -1.36 8.07
C ILE A 75 -1.42 -0.38 9.24
N GLY A 76 -2.57 -0.18 9.88
CA GLY A 76 -2.68 0.59 11.12
C GLY A 76 -2.63 -0.31 12.34
N ALA A 77 -1.48 -0.37 13.00
CA ALA A 77 -1.24 -1.23 14.17
C ALA A 77 -2.19 -0.96 15.34
N ASP A 78 -2.65 0.28 15.53
CA ASP A 78 -3.56 0.65 16.62
C ASP A 78 -5.00 0.17 16.37
N PHE A 79 -5.32 -0.26 15.14
CA PHE A 79 -6.69 -0.56 14.70
C PHE A 79 -6.85 -1.96 14.10
N THR A 80 -5.78 -2.74 14.01
CA THR A 80 -5.78 -4.03 13.33
C THR A 80 -5.06 -5.05 14.18
N SER A 81 -5.76 -6.11 14.58
CA SER A 81 -5.15 -7.20 15.34
C SER A 81 -4.18 -8.00 14.45
N ASP A 82 -3.18 -8.63 15.06
CA ASP A 82 -2.15 -9.39 14.34
C ASP A 82 -2.74 -10.47 13.43
N VAL A 83 -3.79 -11.18 13.89
CA VAL A 83 -4.47 -12.21 13.09
C VAL A 83 -5.10 -11.61 11.83
N VAL A 84 -5.75 -10.45 11.96
CA VAL A 84 -6.36 -9.77 10.80
C VAL A 84 -5.27 -9.21 9.90
N ALA A 85 -4.20 -8.63 10.47
CA ALA A 85 -3.07 -8.09 9.72
C ALA A 85 -2.39 -9.17 8.86
N VAL A 86 -2.15 -10.37 9.41
CA VAL A 86 -1.58 -11.50 8.67
C VAL A 86 -2.47 -11.89 7.50
N ASN A 87 -3.78 -12.00 7.71
CA ASN A 87 -4.72 -12.35 6.63
C ASN A 87 -4.79 -11.26 5.54
N ILE A 88 -4.72 -9.99 5.93
CA ILE A 88 -4.65 -8.86 4.99
C ILE A 88 -3.36 -8.92 4.17
N VAL A 89 -2.21 -9.18 4.80
CA VAL A 89 -0.93 -9.32 4.10
C VAL A 89 -0.97 -10.48 3.12
N ASP A 90 -1.47 -11.65 3.54
CA ASP A 90 -1.57 -12.82 2.67
C ASP A 90 -2.46 -12.52 1.45
N THR A 91 -3.61 -11.88 1.67
CA THR A 91 -4.50 -11.43 0.60
C THR A 91 -3.81 -10.45 -0.34
N PHE A 92 -3.12 -9.44 0.18
CA PHE A 92 -2.37 -8.47 -0.62
C PHE A 92 -1.32 -9.12 -1.53
N LEU A 93 -0.60 -10.11 -0.99
CA LEU A 93 0.44 -10.83 -1.71
C LEU A 93 -0.13 -11.77 -2.79
N ASN A 94 -1.27 -12.40 -2.53
CA ASN A 94 -1.85 -13.42 -3.41
C ASN A 94 -2.90 -12.90 -4.41
N THR A 95 -3.51 -11.74 -4.16
CA THR A 95 -4.47 -11.13 -5.08
C THR A 95 -3.75 -10.33 -6.18
N GLY A 96 -4.03 -10.67 -7.44
CA GLY A 96 -3.56 -9.95 -8.62
C GLY A 96 -4.37 -8.68 -8.90
N TYR A 97 -3.85 -7.82 -9.77
CA TYR A 97 -4.66 -6.75 -10.37
C TYR A 97 -5.44 -7.34 -11.55
N GLU A 98 -6.73 -7.03 -11.68
CA GLU A 98 -7.50 -7.39 -12.87
C GLU A 98 -7.13 -6.42 -14.00
N GLU A 99 -5.98 -6.65 -14.61
CA GLU A 99 -5.51 -5.90 -15.77
C GLU A 99 -6.25 -6.37 -17.03
N LEU A 100 -7.57 -6.16 -17.05
CA LEU A 100 -8.36 -6.25 -18.26
C LEU A 100 -8.25 -4.90 -18.96
N GLU A 101 -7.68 -4.91 -20.17
CA GLU A 101 -7.30 -3.73 -20.96
C GLU A 101 -8.48 -2.75 -21.18
N ASP A 102 -9.73 -3.27 -21.11
CA ASP A 102 -10.99 -2.52 -21.25
C ASP A 102 -11.88 -2.51 -19.98
N SER A 103 -11.35 -2.85 -18.80
CA SER A 103 -12.14 -2.72 -17.58
C SER A 103 -12.34 -1.24 -17.21
N ARG A 104 -13.49 -0.95 -16.58
CA ARG A 104 -13.73 0.35 -15.92
C ARG A 104 -12.66 0.69 -14.87
N TYR A 105 -11.92 -0.30 -14.37
CA TYR A 105 -10.91 -0.13 -13.33
C TYR A 105 -9.58 0.33 -13.93
N SER A 106 -9.13 -0.28 -15.03
CA SER A 106 -7.91 0.15 -15.75
C SER A 106 -8.05 1.57 -16.28
N GLN A 107 -9.21 1.94 -16.81
CA GLN A 107 -9.49 3.32 -17.24
C GLN A 107 -9.37 4.33 -16.08
N ARG A 108 -9.89 3.99 -14.89
CA ARG A 108 -9.81 4.86 -13.71
C ARG A 108 -8.39 4.98 -13.19
N ILE A 109 -7.61 3.91 -13.22
CA ILE A 109 -6.20 3.94 -12.82
C ILE A 109 -5.39 4.81 -13.78
N ARG A 110 -5.64 4.71 -15.10
CA ARG A 110 -5.02 5.63 -16.07
C ARG A 110 -5.33 7.09 -15.77
N MET A 111 -6.59 7.42 -15.46
CA MET A 111 -6.97 8.79 -15.06
C MET A 111 -6.20 9.27 -13.82
N VAL A 112 -6.04 8.40 -12.80
CA VAL A 112 -5.27 8.73 -11.59
C VAL A 112 -3.79 8.96 -11.91
N ASP A 113 -3.20 8.12 -12.75
CA ASP A 113 -1.78 8.21 -13.12
C ASP A 113 -1.48 9.38 -14.11
N GLU A 114 -2.47 9.83 -14.88
CA GLU A 114 -2.38 10.94 -15.84
C GLU A 114 -2.47 12.32 -15.16
N ASP A 115 -3.22 12.45 -14.06
CA ASP A 115 -3.39 13.71 -13.32
C ASP A 115 -2.13 14.18 -12.54
N ASP A 116 -1.05 13.37 -12.56
CA ASP A 116 0.23 13.61 -11.87
C ASP A 116 1.31 14.33 -12.75
N GLU A 117 0.92 15.05 -13.81
CA GLU A 117 1.80 15.95 -14.60
C GLU A 117 1.87 17.39 -14.06
#